data_AF-A0A916Y074-F1
#
_entry.id   AF-A0A916Y074-F1
#
_cell.length_a   1.000
_cell.length_b   1.000
_cell.length_c   1.000
_cell.angle_alpha   90.00
_cell.angle_beta   90.00
_cell.angle_gamma   90.00
#
_symmetry.space_group_name_H-M   'P 1'
#
loop_
_entity.id
_entity.type
_entity.pdbx_description
1 polymer ?
#
loop_
_entity_poly.entity_id
_entity_poly.type
_entity_poly.pdbx_seq_one_letter_code
_entity_poly.pdbx_strand_id
1 'polypeptide(L)'
;MTPETHVYFRQTGQEPSAYVLVRLYRDNGDTAAEASLAGDMLGGAEYDYPTTGEPHAVLRDARDYAAGHGFDVRIELDGVEWDPDLGSLVGEE
;
A
#
# COMPACT_ATOMS: atom_id res chain seq x y z
N MET A 1 -19.12 8.17 -15.26
CA MET A 1 -18.23 7.39 -14.38
C MET A 1 -17.64 8.37 -13.41
N THR A 2 -18.07 8.38 -12.16
CA THR A 2 -17.39 9.13 -11.11
C THR A 2 -16.05 8.44 -10.86
N PRO A 3 -14.90 9.13 -10.91
CA PRO A 3 -13.64 8.52 -10.52
C PRO A 3 -13.78 8.13 -9.05
N GLU A 4 -13.70 6.83 -8.76
CA GLU A 4 -13.56 6.36 -7.38
C GLU A 4 -12.25 6.96 -6.86
N THR A 5 -12.34 8.02 -6.06
CA THR A 5 -11.17 8.63 -5.45
C THR A 5 -10.72 7.69 -4.34
N HIS A 6 -9.74 6.84 -4.67
CA HIS A 6 -9.14 5.94 -3.71
C HIS A 6 -8.22 6.75 -2.79
N VAL A 7 -8.48 6.66 -1.48
CA VAL A 7 -7.74 7.34 -0.44
C VAL A 7 -6.75 6.36 0.15
N TYR A 8 -5.47 6.72 0.09
CA TYR A 8 -4.37 5.96 0.67
C TYR A 8 -3.74 6.75 1.81
N PHE A 9 -3.18 6.07 2.80
CA PHE A 9 -2.54 6.74 3.93
C PHE A 9 -1.04 6.53 3.94
N ARG A 10 -0.24 7.57 4.20
CA ARG A 10 1.20 7.40 4.40
C ARG A 10 1.46 6.56 5.67
N GLN A 11 2.50 5.73 5.66
CA GLN A 11 2.95 5.05 6.88
C GLN A 11 3.52 6.10 7.85
N THR A 12 2.93 6.23 9.04
CA THR A 12 3.41 7.14 10.10
C THR A 12 3.68 6.37 11.40
N GLY A 13 4.90 5.83 11.52
CA GLY A 13 5.37 5.18 12.75
C GLY A 13 4.83 3.76 12.97
N GLN A 14 4.80 3.33 14.24
CA GLN A 14 4.45 1.97 14.64
C GLN A 14 2.94 1.88 14.90
N GLU A 15 2.20 1.28 13.97
CA GLU A 15 0.75 1.12 14.08
C GLU A 15 0.38 -0.05 15.02
N PRO A 16 -0.71 0.07 15.81
CA PRO A 16 -1.12 -0.95 16.78
C PRO A 16 -1.79 -2.19 16.15
N SER A 17 -2.11 -2.14 14.85
CA SER A 17 -2.86 -3.17 14.13
C SER A 17 -2.12 -3.59 12.87
N ALA A 18 -2.43 -4.78 12.34
CA ALA A 18 -1.93 -5.22 11.03
C ALA A 18 -2.48 -4.34 9.90
N TYR A 19 -1.62 -4.02 8.93
CA TYR A 19 -1.93 -3.21 7.76
C TYR A 19 -1.19 -3.74 6.52
N VAL A 20 -1.73 -3.47 5.34
CA VAL A 20 -1.06 -3.76 4.07
C VAL A 20 -0.17 -2.58 3.73
N LEU A 21 1.15 -2.78 3.76
CA LEU A 21 2.15 -1.83 3.33
C LEU A 21 2.39 -1.99 1.83
N VAL A 22 2.22 -0.93 1.06
CA VAL A 22 2.61 -0.84 -0.34
C VAL A 22 3.81 0.10 -0.46
N ARG A 23 4.95 -0.45 -0.82
CA ARG A 23 6.16 0.31 -1.13
C ARG A 23 6.19 0.62 -2.62
N LEU A 24 6.24 1.89 -2.96
CA LEU A 24 6.54 2.35 -4.32
C LEU A 24 8.03 2.67 -4.40
N TYR A 25 8.71 2.14 -5.40
CA TYR A 25 10.15 2.32 -5.59
C TYR A 25 10.51 2.37 -7.08
N ARG A 26 11.73 2.80 -7.40
CA ARG A 26 12.22 2.82 -8.77
C ARG A 26 12.97 1.52 -9.09
N ASP A 27 12.48 0.78 -10.08
CA ASP A 27 13.13 -0.40 -10.64
C ASP A 27 13.52 -0.13 -12.10
N ASN A 28 14.81 -0.21 -12.42
CA ASN A 28 15.36 -0.03 -13.78
C ASN A 28 14.93 1.25 -14.54
N GLY A 29 14.42 2.27 -13.85
CA GLY A 29 13.96 3.54 -14.45
C GLY A 29 12.44 3.70 -14.44
N ASP A 30 11.71 2.62 -14.21
CA ASP A 30 10.26 2.59 -14.09
C ASP A 30 9.83 2.58 -12.61
N THR A 31 8.61 3.04 -12.33
CA THR A 31 8.04 2.95 -10.98
C THR A 31 7.45 1.55 -10.80
N ALA A 32 7.95 0.83 -9.79
CA ALA A 32 7.44 -0.46 -9.36
C ALA A 32 6.76 -0.32 -8.00
N ALA A 33 5.95 -1.33 -7.67
CA ALA A 33 5.30 -1.43 -6.38
C ALA A 33 5.45 -2.84 -5.82
N GLU A 34 5.56 -2.91 -4.50
CA GLU A 34 5.53 -4.14 -3.73
C GLU A 34 4.52 -3.96 -2.59
N ALA A 35 3.55 -4.85 -2.45
CA ALA A 35 2.71 -4.90 -1.27
C ALA A 35 3.20 -6.01 -0.34
N SER A 36 3.08 -5.79 0.96
CA SER A 36 3.42 -6.72 2.03
C SER A 36 2.52 -6.47 3.24
N LEU A 37 2.31 -7.48 4.07
CA LEU A 37 1.58 -7.30 5.33
C LEU A 37 2.57 -6.89 6.43
N ALA A 38 2.27 -5.80 7.13
CA ALA A 38 3.10 -5.24 8.18
C ALA A 38 2.27 -4.95 9.44
N GLY A 39 2.95 -4.71 10.58
CA GLY A 39 2.32 -4.48 11.88
C GLY A 39 2.28 -5.71 12.79
N ASP A 40 1.88 -5.50 14.05
CA ASP A 40 1.78 -6.58 15.04
C ASP A 40 0.54 -7.43 14.75
N MET A 41 0.75 -8.55 14.07
CA MET A 41 -0.28 -9.56 13.91
C MET A 41 -0.37 -10.34 15.22
N LEU A 42 -1.41 -10.05 16.02
CA LEU A 42 -1.84 -10.89 17.14
C LEU A 42 -2.04 -12.34 16.65
N GLY A 43 -1.00 -13.16 16.71
CA GLY A 43 -1.05 -14.57 16.35
C GLY A 43 0.02 -15.10 15.39
N GLY A 44 0.98 -14.30 14.92
CA GLY A 44 2.11 -14.81 14.12
C GLY A 44 1.72 -15.41 12.77
N ALA A 45 0.60 -14.95 12.19
CA ALA A 45 0.19 -15.37 10.86
C ALA A 45 1.12 -14.74 9.81
N GLU A 46 2.17 -15.43 9.41
CA GLU A 46 2.94 -15.09 8.21
C GLU A 46 2.03 -15.34 6.99
N TYR A 47 1.21 -14.36 6.63
CA TYR A 47 0.51 -14.39 5.35
C TYR A 47 1.51 -14.04 4.26
N ASP A 48 1.78 -15.01 3.38
CA ASP A 48 2.58 -14.86 2.17
C ASP A 48 1.81 -13.97 1.18
N TYR A 49 1.91 -12.66 1.38
CA TYR A 49 1.39 -11.64 0.46
C TYR A 49 2.48 -10.66 0.04
N PRO A 50 3.58 -11.11 -0.59
CA PRO A 50 4.33 -10.23 -1.46
C PRO A 50 3.70 -10.26 -2.86
N THR A 51 3.01 -9.17 -3.24
CA THR A 51 2.66 -8.93 -4.65
C THR A 51 3.54 -7.80 -5.17
N THR A 52 4.29 -8.07 -6.23
CA THR A 52 5.23 -7.11 -6.84
C THR A 52 4.85 -6.91 -8.30
N GLY A 53 4.85 -5.67 -8.76
CA GLY A 53 4.52 -5.36 -10.15
C GLY A 53 4.25 -3.88 -10.40
N GLU A 54 3.41 -3.60 -11.39
CA GLU A 54 3.01 -2.24 -11.72
C GLU A 54 2.18 -1.61 -10.58
N PRO A 55 2.39 -0.31 -10.26
CA PRO A 55 1.73 0.37 -9.14
C PRO A 55 0.21 0.23 -9.11
N HIS A 56 -0.46 0.41 -10.26
CA HIS A 56 -1.91 0.26 -10.34
C HIS A 56 -2.40 -1.14 -9.97
N ALA A 57 -1.70 -2.18 -10.43
CA ALA A 57 -2.09 -3.57 -10.18
C ALA A 57 -1.91 -3.91 -8.71
N VAL A 58 -0.74 -3.56 -8.15
CA VAL A 58 -0.39 -3.82 -6.75
C VAL A 58 -1.31 -3.06 -5.79
N LEU A 59 -1.59 -1.78 -6.05
CA LEU A 59 -2.51 -0.99 -5.22
C LEU A 59 -3.93 -1.51 -5.25
N ARG A 60 -4.39 -2.00 -6.41
CA ARG A 60 -5.71 -2.62 -6.54
C ARG A 60 -5.80 -3.90 -5.74
N ASP A 61 -4.80 -4.78 -5.87
CA ASP A 61 -4.72 -6.05 -5.17
C ASP A 61 -4.66 -5.82 -3.65
N ALA A 62 -3.74 -4.95 -3.21
CA ALA A 62 -3.60 -4.54 -1.81
C ALA A 62 -4.91 -4.02 -1.21
N ARG A 63 -5.68 -3.23 -1.97
CA ARG A 63 -6.99 -2.73 -1.54
C ARG A 63 -8.02 -3.85 -1.40
N ASP A 64 -8.09 -4.75 -2.38
CA ASP A 64 -9.03 -5.88 -2.35
C ASP A 64 -8.75 -6.79 -1.14
N TYR A 65 -7.47 -7.10 -0.93
CA TYR A 65 -7.00 -7.85 0.22
C TYR A 65 -7.32 -7.12 1.54
N ALA A 66 -6.96 -5.85 1.66
CA ALA A 66 -7.22 -5.06 2.86
C ALA A 66 -8.72 -4.98 3.18
N ALA A 67 -9.57 -4.78 2.17
CA ALA A 67 -11.03 -4.76 2.33
C ALA A 67 -11.59 -6.13 2.77
N GLY A 68 -11.07 -7.24 2.23
CA GLY A 68 -11.49 -8.60 2.58
C GLY A 68 -11.12 -8.99 4.02
N HIS A 69 -10.06 -8.39 4.57
CA HIS A 69 -9.52 -8.71 5.89
C HIS A 69 -9.75 -7.63 6.95
N GLY A 70 -10.29 -6.47 6.57
CA GLY A 70 -10.48 -5.33 7.47
C GLY A 70 -9.18 -4.64 7.87
N PHE A 71 -8.17 -4.68 7.00
CA PHE A 71 -6.90 -3.97 7.19
C PHE A 71 -6.93 -2.59 6.53
N ASP A 72 -6.05 -1.71 6.97
CA ASP A 72 -5.75 -0.45 6.29
C ASP A 72 -4.65 -0.65 5.24
N VAL A 73 -4.64 0.20 4.21
CA VAL A 73 -3.56 0.25 3.22
C VAL A 73 -2.67 1.46 3.48
N ARG A 74 -1.38 1.20 3.64
CA ARG A 74 -0.34 2.19 3.88
C ARG A 74 0.61 2.28 2.72
N ILE A 75 1.03 3.49 2.37
CA ILE A 75 1.97 3.73 1.28
C ILE A 75 3.31 4.20 1.83
N GLU A 76 4.36 3.51 1.43
CA GLU A 76 5.74 3.96 1.57
C GLU A 76 6.25 4.43 0.20
N LEU A 77 6.85 5.62 0.17
CA LEU A 77 7.48 6.18 -1.02
C LEU A 77 9.00 6.08 -0.86
N ASP A 78 9.64 5.15 -1.57
CA ASP A 78 11.07 4.92 -1.52
C ASP A 78 11.76 5.52 -2.76
N GLY A 79 12.20 6.77 -2.63
CA GLY A 79 12.89 7.48 -3.72
C GLY A 79 12.02 7.80 -4.94
N VAL A 80 10.70 7.67 -4.82
CA VAL A 80 9.71 8.02 -5.85
C VAL A 80 8.73 9.08 -5.33
N GLU A 81 8.15 9.84 -6.25
CA GLU A 81 7.10 10.81 -5.95
C GLU A 81 5.73 10.12 -6.06
N TRP A 82 4.75 10.60 -5.29
CA TRP A 82 3.38 10.11 -5.42
C TRP A 82 2.83 10.49 -6.79
N ASP A 83 2.34 9.50 -7.53
CA ASP A 83 1.68 9.72 -8.80
C ASP A 83 0.17 9.95 -8.55
N PRO A 84 -0.40 11.11 -8.91
CA PRO A 84 -1.79 11.45 -8.62
C PRO A 84 -2.80 10.63 -9.45
N ASP A 85 -2.37 9.98 -10.54
CA ASP A 85 -3.21 9.06 -11.31
C ASP A 85 -3.48 7.75 -10.53
N LEU A 86 -2.62 7.41 -9.55
CA LEU A 86 -2.84 6.30 -8.61
C LEU A 86 -3.96 6.59 -7.60
N GLY A 87 -4.26 7.87 -7.34
CA GLY A 87 -5.29 8.30 -6.41
C GLY A 87 -4.84 9.44 -5.49
N SER A 88 -5.51 9.57 -4.35
CA SER A 88 -5.17 10.57 -3.33
C SER A 88 -4.40 9.93 -2.19
N LEU A 89 -3.12 10.31 -2.05
CA LEU A 89 -2.33 9.98 -0.87
C LEU A 89 -2.54 11.05 0.20
N VAL A 90 -3.08 10.62 1.34
CA VAL A 90 -3.26 11.43 2.54
C VAL A 90 -2.11 11.13 3.50
N GLY A 91 -1.31 12.15 3.81
CA GLY A 91 -0.24 12.09 4.79
C GLY A 91 -0.17 13.42 5.53
N GLU A 92 -0.07 13.35 6.86
CA GLU A 92 -0.20 14.46 7.82
C GLU A 92 0.50 15.76 7.37
N GLU A 93 -0.24 16.87 7.43
CA GLU A 93 0.30 18.23 7.60
C GLU A 93 0.90 18.40 9.00
#